data_AF-A0A9Q0VKH7-F1
#
_entry.id   AF-A0A9Q0VKH7-F1
#
_cell.length_a   1.000
_cell.length_b   1.000
_cell.length_c   1.000
_cell.angle_alpha   90.00
_cell.angle_beta   90.00
_cell.angle_gamma   90.00
#
_symmetry.space_group_name_H-M   'P 1'
#
loop_
_entity.id
_entity.type
_entity.pdbx_description
1 polymer ?
#
loop_
_entity_poly.entity_id
_entity_poly.type
_entity_poly.pdbx_seq_one_letter_code
_entity_poly.pdbx_strand_id
1 'polypeptide(L)'
;MILFQKFGFTPTGHVTISVHSVSVASSLNAPNPVSSRLGFFLLSEESLLQVILEIQENPYFCVLDSHYILSLFTFHDLSPPPLSSFNQSYAVTAPNEYSLFFANCEPETRVSMSVKTEVYNLDRDGSKDYLSAGLTQLPTLFTLYFLAYAGFFRVMDLWFVITIKDPFTGSIY
;
A
#
# COMPACT_ATOMS: atom_id res chain seq x y z
N MET A 1 12.86 9.99 1.68
CA MET A 1 11.63 9.48 1.03
C MET A 1 10.44 9.62 1.99
N ILE A 2 9.22 9.75 1.47
CA ILE A 2 7.98 9.89 2.24
C ILE A 2 6.99 8.81 1.80
N LEU A 3 6.44 8.03 2.74
CA LEU A 3 5.42 7.02 2.47
C LEU A 3 4.03 7.67 2.38
N PHE A 4 3.28 7.36 1.33
CA PHE A 4 1.89 7.81 1.16
C PHE A 4 0.90 6.70 1.51
N GLN A 5 1.08 5.50 0.95
CA GLN A 5 0.14 4.40 1.16
C GLN A 5 0.79 3.04 0.91
N LYS A 6 0.31 2.00 1.62
CA LYS A 6 0.59 0.58 1.36
C LYS A 6 -0.67 -0.06 0.80
N PHE A 7 -0.53 -0.88 -0.26
CA PHE A 7 -1.67 -1.52 -0.92
C PHE A 7 -1.27 -2.85 -1.59
N GLY A 8 -2.13 -3.86 -1.43
CA GLY A 8 -2.02 -5.15 -2.12
C GLY A 8 -2.64 -5.11 -3.51
N PHE A 9 -1.82 -5.18 -4.56
CA PHE A 9 -2.27 -5.17 -5.95
C PHE A 9 -2.54 -6.59 -6.47
N THR A 10 -3.60 -6.70 -7.27
CA THR A 10 -3.88 -7.85 -8.14
C THR A 10 -3.35 -7.58 -9.55
N PRO A 11 -3.40 -8.53 -10.51
CA PRO A 11 -2.97 -8.27 -11.89
C PRO A 11 -3.76 -7.16 -12.61
N THR A 12 -4.91 -6.77 -12.05
CA THR A 12 -5.76 -5.67 -12.53
C THR A 12 -5.61 -4.41 -11.67
N GLY A 13 -4.46 -4.27 -11.00
CA GLY A 13 -4.15 -3.15 -10.12
C GLY A 13 -3.89 -1.84 -10.87
N HIS A 14 -4.30 -0.73 -10.28
CA HIS A 14 -4.09 0.61 -10.82
C HIS A 14 -3.70 1.60 -9.71
N VAL A 15 -2.77 2.49 -10.05
CA VAL A 15 -2.36 3.62 -9.21
C VAL A 15 -2.59 4.89 -9.98
N THR A 16 -3.38 5.80 -9.42
CA THR A 16 -3.61 7.12 -10.00
C THR A 16 -3.04 8.17 -9.06
N ILE A 17 -2.16 9.01 -9.58
CA ILE A 17 -1.51 10.08 -8.84
C ILE A 17 -1.93 11.38 -9.47
N SER A 18 -2.53 12.25 -8.66
CA SER A 18 -2.88 13.60 -9.07
C SER A 18 -2.16 14.61 -8.17
N VAL A 19 -1.33 15.46 -8.76
CA VAL A 19 -0.57 16.48 -8.05
C VAL A 19 -1.03 17.85 -8.51
N HIS A 20 -1.22 18.77 -7.56
CA HIS A 20 -1.67 20.13 -7.81
C HIS A 20 -0.77 21.13 -7.09
N SER A 21 -0.70 22.35 -7.63
CA SER A 21 0.01 23.49 -7.03
C SER A 21 1.46 23.14 -6.67
N VAL A 22 2.17 22.48 -7.58
CA VAL A 22 3.58 22.12 -7.36
C VAL A 22 4.43 23.39 -7.38
N SER A 23 5.11 23.65 -6.27
CA SER A 23 6.11 24.69 -6.14
C SER A 23 7.42 24.06 -5.68
N VAL A 24 8.47 24.26 -6.47
CA VAL A 24 9.84 23.83 -6.12
C VAL A 24 10.64 25.10 -5.84
N ALA A 25 11.03 25.29 -4.58
CA ALA A 25 11.95 26.33 -4.19
C ALA A 25 13.36 25.74 -4.12
N SER A 26 14.31 26.39 -4.80
CA SER A 26 15.73 26.02 -4.73
C SER A 26 16.50 27.10 -3.98
N SER A 27 17.53 26.70 -3.24
CA SER A 27 18.58 27.62 -2.80
C SER A 27 19.15 28.37 -4.02
N LEU A 28 19.36 29.69 -3.91
CA LEU A 28 19.59 30.67 -4.97
C LEU A 28 20.80 30.43 -5.90
N ASN A 29 21.56 29.34 -5.74
CA ASN A 29 22.76 29.04 -6.52
C ASN A 29 22.76 27.66 -7.22
N ALA A 30 21.72 26.84 -7.05
CA ALA A 30 21.66 25.55 -7.76
C ALA A 30 21.14 25.75 -9.18
N PRO A 31 21.81 25.20 -10.22
CA PRO A 31 21.24 25.13 -11.56
C PRO A 31 19.90 24.40 -11.48
N ASN A 32 18.91 24.87 -12.26
CA ASN A 32 17.53 24.36 -12.28
C ASN A 32 17.40 22.93 -11.76
N PRO A 33 16.60 22.69 -10.70
CA PRO A 33 16.54 21.39 -10.05
C PRO A 33 16.30 20.33 -11.10
N VAL A 34 17.16 19.30 -11.13
CA VAL A 34 17.06 18.23 -12.11
C VAL A 34 15.75 17.50 -11.85
N SER A 35 14.72 17.85 -12.61
CA SER A 35 13.34 17.45 -12.38
C SER A 35 13.15 15.92 -12.38
N SER A 36 14.10 15.16 -12.93
CA SER A 36 14.11 13.68 -12.88
C SER A 36 14.52 13.09 -11.53
N ARG A 37 15.09 13.90 -10.60
CA ARG A 37 15.49 13.48 -9.24
C ARG A 37 14.41 13.65 -8.17
N LEU A 38 13.21 14.07 -8.60
CA LEU A 38 12.02 14.24 -7.78
C LEU A 38 10.90 13.40 -8.37
N GLY A 39 10.27 12.53 -7.58
CA GLY A 39 9.28 11.62 -8.16
C GLY A 39 8.58 10.69 -7.20
N PHE A 40 7.56 10.03 -7.73
CA PHE A 40 6.80 8.96 -7.09
C PHE A 40 7.19 7.62 -7.66
N PHE A 41 7.30 6.63 -6.78
CA PHE A 41 7.63 5.26 -7.15
C PHE A 41 6.88 4.27 -6.24
N LEU A 42 6.68 3.06 -6.75
CA LEU A 42 6.23 1.92 -5.95
C LEU A 42 7.41 1.05 -5.60
N LEU A 43 7.38 0.51 -4.38
CA LEU A 43 8.36 -0.43 -3.88
C LEU A 43 7.62 -1.62 -3.28
N SER A 44 7.97 -2.83 -3.70
CA SER A 44 7.44 -4.04 -3.08
C SER A 44 8.03 -4.19 -1.68
N GLU A 45 7.28 -4.83 -0.77
CA GLU A 45 7.78 -5.10 0.59
C GLU A 45 9.06 -5.95 0.59
N GLU A 46 9.18 -6.89 -0.35
CA GLU A 46 10.34 -7.75 -0.50
C GLU A 46 11.61 -6.99 -0.91
N SER A 47 11.46 -5.96 -1.76
CA SER A 47 12.60 -5.18 -2.27
C SER A 47 12.97 -3.99 -1.39
N LEU A 48 12.14 -3.67 -0.39
CA LEU A 48 12.36 -2.54 0.51
C LEU A 48 13.69 -2.67 1.27
N LEU A 49 14.02 -3.88 1.71
CA LEU A 49 15.25 -4.12 2.47
C LEU A 49 16.50 -3.86 1.62
N GLN A 50 16.52 -4.36 0.38
CA GLN A 50 17.62 -4.14 -0.57
C GLN A 50 17.85 -2.66 -0.85
N VAL A 51 16.79 -1.89 -1.09
CA VAL A 51 16.89 -0.45 -1.34
C VAL A 51 17.43 0.31 -0.12
N ILE A 52 17.01 -0.07 1.10
CA ILE A 52 17.55 0.54 2.32
C ILE A 52 19.05 0.25 2.46
N LEU A 53 19.49 -0.96 2.14
CA LEU A 53 20.92 -1.29 2.15
C LEU A 53 21.72 -0.47 1.12
N GLU A 54 21.21 -0.30 -0.10
CA GLU A 54 21.85 0.54 -1.13
C GLU A 54 22.01 2.00 -0.66
N ILE A 55 20.99 2.55 0.00
CA ILE A 55 21.03 3.91 0.55
C ILE A 55 22.02 4.01 1.73
N GLN A 56 22.12 2.96 2.56
CA GLN A 56 23.07 2.93 3.67
C GLN A 56 24.52 2.79 3.20
N GLU A 57 24.76 2.02 2.14
CA GLU A 57 26.08 1.86 1.55
C GLU A 57 26.54 3.13 0.81
N ASN A 58 25.62 3.80 0.10
CA ASN A 58 25.92 5.03 -0.62
C ASN A 58 24.86 6.12 -0.33
N PRO A 59 25.16 7.10 0.55
CA PRO A 59 24.22 8.17 0.89
C PRO A 59 23.96 9.16 -0.25
N TYR A 60 24.76 9.14 -1.33
CA TYR A 60 24.54 9.96 -2.53
C TYR A 60 23.69 9.24 -3.58
N PHE A 61 23.30 7.98 -3.34
CA PHE A 61 22.44 7.21 -4.23
C PHE A 61 21.02 7.77 -4.22
N CYS A 62 20.45 7.95 -5.41
CA CYS A 62 19.05 8.31 -5.55
C CYS A 62 18.21 7.04 -5.73
N VAL A 63 17.24 6.85 -4.84
CA VAL A 63 16.31 5.69 -4.89
C VAL A 63 15.55 5.60 -6.22
N LEU A 64 15.37 6.71 -6.94
CA LEU A 64 14.72 6.72 -8.25
C LEU A 64 15.54 6.05 -9.36
N ASP A 65 16.85 5.85 -9.15
CA ASP A 65 17.74 5.17 -10.10
C ASP A 65 17.85 3.65 -9.82
N SER A 66 17.25 3.16 -8.73
CA SER A 66 17.30 1.74 -8.36
C SER A 66 16.48 0.88 -9.32
N HIS A 67 17.00 -0.28 -9.72
CA HIS A 67 16.28 -1.27 -10.55
C HIS A 67 15.21 -2.04 -9.78
N TYR A 68 15.15 -1.89 -8.46
CA TYR A 68 14.15 -2.54 -7.61
C TYR A 68 12.83 -1.77 -7.48
N ILE A 69 12.79 -0.52 -7.97
CA ILE A 69 11.59 0.32 -7.89
C ILE A 69 10.79 0.28 -9.19
N LEU A 70 9.47 0.46 -9.06
CA LEU A 70 8.62 0.80 -10.19
C LEU A 70 8.43 2.31 -10.21
N SER A 71 9.24 3.00 -11.02
CA SER A 71 9.12 4.44 -11.22
C SER A 71 7.79 4.77 -11.89
N LEU A 72 7.01 5.66 -11.28
CA LEU A 72 5.71 6.08 -11.81
C LEU A 72 5.84 7.43 -12.50
N PHE A 73 6.19 8.44 -11.73
CA PHE A 73 6.16 9.83 -12.16
C PHE A 73 7.41 10.56 -11.69
N THR A 74 8.02 11.34 -12.58
CA THR A 74 9.07 12.29 -12.22
C THR A 74 8.65 13.70 -12.61
N PHE A 75 9.21 14.70 -11.94
CA PHE A 75 8.82 16.09 -12.18
C PHE A 75 9.29 16.61 -13.54
N HIS A 76 10.09 15.82 -14.29
CA HIS A 76 10.45 16.11 -15.68
C HIS A 76 9.21 16.31 -16.57
N ASP A 77 8.12 15.63 -16.26
CA ASP A 77 6.88 15.69 -17.05
C ASP A 77 5.91 16.79 -16.58
N LEU A 78 6.33 17.64 -15.63
CA LEU A 78 5.58 18.83 -15.25
C LEU A 78 5.76 19.91 -16.33
N SER A 79 4.70 20.18 -17.09
CA SER A 79 4.65 21.35 -17.97
C SER A 79 4.86 22.65 -17.19
N PRO A 80 5.49 23.67 -17.80
CA PRO A 80 5.92 24.88 -17.11
C PRO A 80 4.76 25.72 -16.53
N PRO A 81 5.06 26.68 -15.65
CA PRO A 81 4.13 27.39 -14.75
C PRO A 81 2.94 28.09 -15.46
N PRO A 82 1.82 28.40 -14.76
CA PRO A 82 1.81 28.91 -13.37
C PRO A 82 1.33 27.92 -12.31
N LEU A 83 0.75 26.78 -12.69
CA LEU A 83 0.22 25.76 -11.80
C LEU A 83 0.45 24.40 -12.47
N SER A 84 1.66 23.88 -12.36
CA SER A 84 1.96 22.54 -12.87
C SER A 84 1.15 21.53 -12.07
N SER A 85 0.15 20.97 -12.73
CA SER A 85 -0.69 19.90 -12.20
C SER A 85 -0.53 18.71 -13.12
N PHE A 86 -0.61 17.53 -12.52
CA PHE A 86 -0.43 16.29 -13.23
C PHE A 86 -1.46 15.30 -12.74
N ASN A 87 -2.02 14.52 -13.64
CA ASN A 87 -2.96 13.45 -13.32
C ASN A 87 -2.73 12.29 -14.27
N GLN A 88 -2.17 11.20 -13.74
CA GLN A 88 -1.87 10.01 -14.53
C GLN A 88 -2.22 8.76 -13.74
N SER A 89 -2.71 7.78 -14.49
CA SER A 89 -2.96 6.43 -14.00
C SER A 89 -1.92 5.47 -14.57
N TYR A 90 -1.44 4.57 -13.72
CA TYR A 90 -0.45 3.54 -14.03
C TYR A 90 -1.04 2.18 -13.69
N ALA A 91 -0.99 1.24 -14.64
CA ALA A 91 -1.40 -0.13 -14.41
C ALA A 91 -0.25 -0.90 -13.72
N VAL A 92 -0.58 -1.63 -12.66
CA VAL A 92 0.34 -2.50 -11.93
C VAL A 92 -0.02 -3.94 -12.27
N THR A 93 0.75 -4.56 -13.16
CA THR A 93 0.48 -5.91 -13.66
C THR A 93 1.03 -7.02 -12.77
N ALA A 94 2.03 -6.71 -11.95
CA ALA A 94 2.64 -7.66 -11.02
C ALA A 94 1.85 -7.66 -9.70
N PRO A 95 1.19 -8.77 -9.32
CA PRO A 95 0.47 -8.85 -8.07
C PRO A 95 1.46 -8.96 -6.90
N ASN A 96 1.45 -7.98 -6.00
CA ASN A 96 2.20 -7.99 -4.74
C ASN A 96 1.69 -6.87 -3.81
N GLU A 97 2.20 -6.83 -2.59
CA GLU A 97 2.03 -5.69 -1.70
C GLU A 97 3.09 -4.61 -1.99
N TYR A 98 2.62 -3.46 -2.45
CA TYR A 98 3.47 -2.32 -2.80
C TYR A 98 3.19 -1.13 -1.88
N SER A 99 4.24 -0.36 -1.64
CA SER A 99 4.19 0.91 -0.93
C SER A 99 4.51 2.05 -1.89
N LEU A 100 3.64 3.05 -1.92
CA LEU A 100 3.80 4.28 -2.70
C LEU A 100 4.63 5.29 -1.93
N PHE A 101 5.77 5.67 -2.50
CA PHE A 101 6.69 6.62 -1.92
C PHE A 101 6.90 7.84 -2.82
N PHE A 102 7.23 8.96 -2.19
CA PHE A 102 7.82 10.12 -2.83
C PHE A 102 9.29 10.24 -2.45
N ALA A 103 10.16 10.46 -3.43
CA ALA A 103 11.57 10.74 -3.23
C ALA A 103 11.91 12.17 -3.63
N ASN A 104 12.71 12.82 -2.77
CA ASN A 104 13.47 14.00 -3.09
C ASN A 104 14.95 13.64 -2.97
N CYS A 105 15.64 13.51 -4.11
CA CYS A 105 17.07 13.24 -4.17
C CYS A 105 17.94 14.49 -4.39
N GLU A 106 17.36 15.70 -4.23
CA GLU A 106 18.05 16.97 -4.41
C GLU A 106 18.02 17.77 -3.09
N PRO A 107 19.10 17.73 -2.29
CA PRO A 107 19.09 18.23 -0.90
C PRO A 107 18.89 19.74 -0.77
N GLU A 108 19.21 20.53 -1.81
CA GLU A 108 19.02 21.99 -1.80
C GLU A 108 17.62 22.44 -2.28
N THR A 109 16.71 21.50 -2.49
CA THR A 109 15.35 21.79 -2.96
C THR A 109 14.29 21.54 -1.90
N ARG A 110 13.32 22.44 -1.87
CA ARG A 110 12.09 22.30 -1.08
C ARG A 110 10.91 22.20 -2.02
N VAL A 111 10.22 21.08 -1.96
CA VAL A 111 9.02 20.81 -2.74
C VAL A 111 7.79 21.02 -1.85
N SER A 112 6.82 21.79 -2.34
CA SER A 112 5.49 21.89 -1.76
C SER A 112 4.46 21.58 -2.84
N MET A 113 3.51 20.71 -2.53
CA MET A 113 2.51 20.22 -3.47
C MET A 113 1.29 19.67 -2.74
N SER A 114 0.14 19.67 -3.39
CA SER A 114 -1.06 18.97 -2.95
C SER A 114 -1.21 17.67 -3.74
N VAL A 115 -1.15 16.53 -3.05
CA VAL A 115 -1.13 15.21 -3.67
C VAL A 115 -2.43 14.47 -3.34
N LYS A 116 -3.06 13.89 -4.36
CA LYS A 116 -4.16 12.95 -4.23
C LYS A 116 -3.74 11.63 -4.86
N THR A 117 -3.79 10.55 -4.09
CA THR A 117 -3.43 9.20 -4.54
C THR A 117 -4.67 8.31 -4.50
N GLU A 118 -4.95 7.62 -5.59
CA GLU A 118 -5.99 6.59 -5.66
C GLU A 118 -5.33 5.27 -6.04
N VAL A 119 -5.39 4.29 -5.15
CA VAL A 119 -4.90 2.92 -5.38
C VAL A 119 -6.10 1.98 -5.35
N TYR A 120 -6.28 1.19 -6.41
CA TYR A 120 -7.43 0.30 -6.54
C TYR A 120 -7.10 -0.89 -7.43
N ASN A 121 -7.83 -1.98 -7.26
CA ASN A 121 -7.92 -3.09 -8.18
C ASN A 121 -9.18 -2.94 -9.04
N LEU A 122 -9.19 -3.50 -10.24
CA LEU A 122 -10.43 -3.61 -11.03
C LEU A 122 -11.10 -4.96 -10.77
N ASP A 123 -12.38 -4.91 -10.44
CA ASP A 123 -13.23 -6.11 -10.36
C ASP A 123 -13.63 -6.60 -11.77
N ARG A 124 -14.25 -7.76 -11.86
CA ARG A 124 -14.72 -8.38 -13.12
C ARG A 124 -15.67 -7.48 -13.91
N ASP A 125 -16.44 -6.66 -13.21
CA ASP A 125 -17.40 -5.72 -13.79
C ASP A 125 -16.75 -4.38 -14.17
N GLY A 126 -15.44 -4.22 -13.97
CA GLY A 126 -14.68 -2.99 -14.22
C GLY A 126 -14.85 -1.91 -13.15
N SER A 127 -15.52 -2.23 -12.04
CA SER A 127 -15.64 -1.34 -10.88
C SER A 127 -14.31 -1.24 -10.13
N LYS A 128 -14.08 -0.10 -9.48
CA LYS A 128 -12.88 0.12 -8.65
C LYS A 128 -13.06 -0.53 -7.29
N ASP A 129 -12.25 -1.53 -7.00
CA ASP A 129 -12.11 -2.14 -5.69
C ASP A 129 -10.94 -1.50 -4.93
N TYR A 130 -11.26 -0.78 -3.87
CA TYR A 130 -10.27 -0.13 -3.01
C TYR A 130 -9.78 -1.03 -1.86
N LEU A 131 -10.14 -2.32 -1.87
CA LEU A 131 -9.62 -3.31 -0.93
C LEU A 131 -8.31 -3.90 -1.45
N SER A 132 -7.32 -3.99 -0.56
CA SER A 132 -6.06 -4.66 -0.86
C SER A 132 -6.27 -6.16 -1.08
N ALA A 133 -5.50 -6.73 -2.01
CA ALA A 133 -5.46 -8.16 -2.27
C ALA A 133 -5.18 -8.94 -0.97
N GLY A 134 -6.17 -9.70 -0.51
CA GLY A 134 -6.13 -10.45 0.77
C GLY A 134 -7.18 -10.02 1.79
N LEU A 135 -7.65 -8.77 1.75
CA LEU A 135 -8.72 -8.30 2.64
C LEU A 135 -10.13 -8.75 2.20
N THR A 136 -10.28 -9.17 0.94
CA THR A 136 -11.57 -9.61 0.39
C THR A 136 -12.09 -10.92 0.99
N GLN A 137 -11.21 -11.78 1.53
CA GLN A 137 -11.61 -13.06 2.12
C GLN A 137 -11.87 -13.00 3.64
N LEU A 138 -11.50 -11.89 4.29
CA LEU A 138 -11.64 -11.74 5.74
C LEU A 138 -13.09 -11.96 6.22
N PRO A 139 -14.14 -11.37 5.62
CA PRO A 139 -15.51 -11.53 6.12
C PRO A 139 -15.96 -13.00 6.14
N THR A 140 -15.61 -13.76 5.11
CA THR A 140 -15.97 -15.19 5.01
C THR A 140 -15.22 -16.01 6.07
N LEU A 141 -13.92 -15.77 6.23
CA LEU A 141 -13.11 -16.44 7.25
C LEU A 141 -13.64 -16.14 8.66
N PHE A 142 -13.90 -14.86 9.00
CA PHE A 142 -14.45 -14.48 10.29
C PHE A 142 -15.81 -15.13 10.55
N THR A 143 -16.67 -15.23 9.52
CA THR A 143 -17.97 -15.90 9.64
C THR A 143 -17.81 -17.39 9.92
N LEU A 144 -16.89 -18.07 9.23
CA LEU A 144 -16.60 -19.49 9.47
C LEU A 144 -16.05 -19.74 10.88
N TYR A 145 -15.11 -18.92 11.34
CA TYR A 145 -14.60 -18.99 12.71
C TYR A 145 -15.71 -18.75 13.74
N PHE A 146 -16.56 -17.76 13.53
CA PHE A 146 -17.70 -17.48 14.41
C PHE A 146 -18.64 -18.69 14.53
N LEU A 147 -18.99 -19.33 13.40
CA LEU A 147 -19.84 -20.52 13.40
C LEU A 147 -19.18 -21.72 14.10
N ALA A 148 -17.88 -21.92 13.91
CA ALA A 148 -17.13 -22.98 14.60
C ALA A 148 -17.12 -22.78 16.12
N TYR A 149 -16.85 -21.55 16.59
CA TYR A 149 -16.92 -21.22 18.01
C TYR A 149 -18.32 -21.37 18.58
N ALA A 150 -19.35 -20.89 17.87
CA ALA A 150 -20.74 -21.05 18.29
C ALA A 150 -21.11 -22.54 18.43
N GLY A 151 -20.70 -23.39 17.48
CA GLY A 151 -20.89 -24.84 17.56
C GLY A 151 -20.21 -25.46 18.79
N PHE A 152 -18.96 -25.08 19.07
CA PHE A 152 -18.23 -25.54 20.24
C PHE A 152 -18.95 -25.16 21.55
N PHE A 153 -19.41 -23.91 21.68
CA PHE A 153 -20.19 -23.48 22.84
C PHE A 153 -21.49 -24.29 23.01
N ARG A 154 -22.20 -24.60 21.91
CA ARG A 154 -23.41 -25.43 21.98
C ARG A 154 -23.13 -26.87 22.43
N VAL A 155 -22.05 -27.47 21.94
CA VAL A 155 -21.63 -28.81 22.37
C VAL A 155 -21.25 -28.79 23.86
N MET A 156 -20.54 -27.76 24.29
CA MET A 156 -20.15 -27.60 25.69
C MET A 156 -21.37 -27.41 26.61
N ASP A 157 -22.33 -26.55 26.23
CA ASP A 157 -23.58 -26.36 26.97
C ASP A 157 -24.36 -27.67 27.09
N LEU A 158 -24.47 -28.44 25.99
CA LEU A 158 -25.14 -29.74 25.99
C LEU A 158 -24.43 -30.73 26.91
N TRP A 159 -23.10 -30.81 26.84
CA TRP A 159 -22.29 -31.69 27.69
C TRP A 159 -22.41 -31.31 29.17
N PHE A 160 -22.40 -30.02 29.49
CA PHE A 160 -22.60 -29.49 30.84
C PHE A 160 -23.99 -29.85 31.38
N VAL A 161 -25.04 -29.70 30.56
CA VAL A 161 -26.41 -30.08 30.94
C VAL A 161 -26.52 -31.59 31.18
N ILE A 162 -25.95 -32.43 30.33
CA ILE A 162 -25.95 -33.89 30.51
C ILE A 162 -25.21 -34.27 31.81
N THR A 163 -24.01 -33.73 32.02
CA THR A 163 -23.19 -34.02 33.21
C THR A 163 -23.89 -33.61 34.51
N ILE A 164 -24.64 -32.51 34.52
CA ILE A 164 -25.42 -32.06 35.68
C ILE A 164 -26.74 -32.81 35.83
N LYS A 165 -27.30 -33.37 34.75
CA LYS A 165 -28.52 -34.18 34.77
C LYS A 165 -28.24 -35.61 35.29
N ASP A 166 -27.04 -36.14 35.08
CA ASP A 166 -26.63 -37.50 35.49
C ASP A 166 -25.91 -37.66 36.86
N PRO A 167 -26.28 -37.00 37.98
CA PRO A 167 -25.81 -37.41 39.32
C PRO A 167 -26.59 -38.59 39.94
N PHE A 168 -27.68 -39.08 39.32
CA PHE A 168 -28.67 -39.94 40.02
C PHE A 168 -29.06 -41.26 39.31
N THR A 169 -28.15 -41.85 38.51
CA THR A 169 -28.36 -43.22 37.98
C THR A 169 -27.11 -44.08 38.14
N GLY A 170 -26.57 -44.09 39.35
CA GLY A 170 -25.39 -44.88 39.73
C GLY A 170 -25.46 -45.37 41.18
N SER A 171 -26.62 -45.86 41.61
CA SER A 171 -26.72 -46.75 42.78
C SER A 171 -27.89 -47.71 42.55
N ILE A 172 -27.71 -48.95 43.00
CA ILE A 172 -28.60 -50.13 42.85
C ILE A 172 -28.36 -50.91 41.54
N TYR A 173 -27.33 -51.77 41.51
CA TYR A 173 -27.41 -53.20 41.83
C TYR A 173 -26.01 -53.74 42.12
#